data_AF-A0A1F9UZU6-F1
#
_entry.id   AF-A0A1F9UZU6-F1
#
_cell.length_a   1.000
_cell.length_b   1.000
_cell.length_c   1.000
_cell.angle_alpha   90.00
_cell.angle_beta   90.00
_cell.angle_gamma   90.00
#
_symmetry.space_group_name_H-M   'P 1'
#
loop_
_entity.id
_entity.type
_entity.pdbx_description
1 polymer ?
#
loop_
_entity_poly.entity_id
_entity_poly.type
_entity_poly.pdbx_seq_one_letter_code
_entity_poly.pdbx_strand_id
1 'polypeptide(L)'
;MRALSHSSISLYLECPLKYRYKYMDKLPEEPRHFFSFGKSVHSALEFLYGVKLPPPPSLDQVLDVYRKKWLPEGYKDKDMEARYLAEGERIIREFYRTEVPKFRPPLFCEYNFRLQIEGVPVTGYIDRIDKLPDGKIHIIDYKTGKAFDLGRMKSDPQLALYQYACRESLGLEAASLTLYHLPSNTPFTVGGYSEGFEEGVRDRVAAVARGLTDQAFEPDPDDDKCRWCDYRKPNPAIGFKGCPAWRDEYASPEEKCETAYGNVDITCLVDKYGELKAKARALDDELKPVKDELERYFREKGYRKADGTRFRVTCDSKEKWDFGEKDGEVKRILEEAGLLEKVSSVSAAALQKLLKDRALDRDVREALESLGEKTVVRTIRYSALDKEPGNGD
;
A
#
# COMPACT_ATOMS: atom_id res chain seq x y z
N MET A 1 -30.07 0.78 9.18
CA MET A 1 -28.70 0.21 9.13
C MET A 1 -28.81 -1.31 9.08
N ARG A 2 -27.98 -1.99 8.27
CA ARG A 2 -27.89 -3.47 8.25
C ARG A 2 -27.33 -3.96 9.59
N ALA A 3 -27.75 -5.14 10.05
CA ALA A 3 -27.14 -5.76 11.23
C ALA A 3 -25.65 -6.09 10.98
N LEU A 4 -24.78 -5.68 11.89
CA LEU A 4 -23.35 -5.97 11.84
C LEU A 4 -23.08 -7.38 12.35
N SER A 5 -22.14 -8.09 11.73
CA SER A 5 -21.57 -9.34 12.23
C SER A 5 -20.11 -9.17 12.57
N HIS A 6 -19.52 -10.12 13.32
CA HIS A 6 -18.07 -10.10 13.57
C HIS A 6 -17.27 -9.93 12.28
N SER A 7 -17.60 -10.72 11.24
CA SER A 7 -16.93 -10.64 9.94
C SER A 7 -17.14 -9.29 9.25
N SER A 8 -18.32 -8.67 9.37
CA SER A 8 -18.54 -7.36 8.77
C SER A 8 -17.82 -6.23 9.52
N ILE A 9 -17.78 -6.30 10.86
CA ILE A 9 -17.03 -5.37 11.70
C ILE A 9 -15.54 -5.45 11.37
N SER A 10 -14.98 -6.66 11.40
CA SER A 10 -13.58 -6.89 11.08
C SER A 10 -13.23 -6.46 9.66
N LEU A 11 -14.13 -6.64 8.68
CA LEU A 11 -13.92 -6.17 7.32
C LEU A 11 -13.88 -4.64 7.20
N TYR A 12 -14.78 -3.94 7.90
CA TYR A 12 -14.79 -2.48 7.91
C TYR A 12 -13.51 -1.93 8.55
N LEU A 13 -13.11 -2.50 9.68
CA LEU A 13 -11.88 -2.10 10.38
C LEU A 13 -10.61 -2.44 9.59
N GLU A 14 -10.64 -3.45 8.71
CA GLU A 14 -9.53 -3.78 7.80
C GLU A 14 -9.45 -2.80 6.62
N CYS A 15 -10.60 -2.48 6.00
CA CYS A 15 -10.71 -1.55 4.89
C CYS A 15 -12.18 -1.12 4.70
N PRO A 16 -12.55 0.13 5.02
CA PRO A 16 -13.94 0.62 4.88
C PRO A 16 -14.48 0.50 3.45
N LEU A 17 -13.64 0.76 2.44
CA LEU A 17 -14.04 0.61 1.04
C LEU A 17 -14.40 -0.85 0.68
N LYS A 18 -13.63 -1.81 1.19
CA LYS A 18 -13.90 -3.25 0.99
C LYS A 18 -15.23 -3.66 1.63
N TYR A 19 -15.55 -3.10 2.80
CA TYR A 19 -16.87 -3.29 3.42
C TYR A 19 -17.98 -2.77 2.52
N ARG A 20 -17.85 -1.54 2.00
CA ARG A 20 -18.86 -0.93 1.11
C ARG A 20 -19.11 -1.82 -0.10
N TYR A 21 -18.04 -2.20 -0.80
CA TYR A 21 -18.14 -3.05 -1.99
C TYR A 21 -18.87 -4.37 -1.72
N LYS A 22 -18.55 -5.04 -0.62
CA LYS A 22 -19.16 -6.33 -0.28
C LYS A 22 -20.61 -6.20 0.21
N TYR A 23 -20.87 -5.31 1.17
CA TYR A 23 -22.13 -5.32 1.92
C TYR A 23 -23.15 -4.30 1.43
N MET A 24 -22.70 -3.19 0.83
CA MET A 24 -23.57 -2.12 0.33
C MET A 24 -23.77 -2.23 -1.18
N ASP A 25 -22.68 -2.23 -1.93
CA ASP A 25 -22.72 -2.30 -3.39
C ASP A 25 -22.96 -3.73 -3.89
N LYS A 26 -22.74 -4.74 -3.02
CA LYS A 26 -22.94 -6.17 -3.29
C LYS A 26 -22.22 -6.65 -4.55
N LEU A 27 -20.99 -6.16 -4.74
CA LEU A 27 -20.15 -6.61 -5.83
C LEU A 27 -19.84 -8.12 -5.65
N PRO A 28 -19.85 -8.91 -6.73
CA PRO A 28 -19.57 -10.33 -6.65
C PRO A 28 -18.13 -10.57 -6.21
N GLU A 29 -17.94 -11.54 -5.32
CA GLU A 29 -16.63 -12.03 -4.90
C GLU A 29 -16.32 -13.34 -5.64
N GLU A 30 -15.04 -13.58 -5.94
CA GLU A 30 -14.64 -14.88 -6.47
C GLU A 30 -14.87 -15.98 -5.42
N PRO A 31 -15.53 -17.10 -5.77
CA PRO A 31 -15.67 -18.22 -4.86
C PRO A 31 -14.30 -18.74 -4.44
N ARG A 32 -14.05 -18.89 -3.14
CA ARG A 32 -12.80 -19.45 -2.62
C ARG A 32 -13.06 -20.80 -1.96
N HIS A 33 -12.36 -21.84 -2.43
CA HIS A 33 -12.53 -23.21 -1.95
C HIS A 33 -12.52 -23.35 -0.43
N PHE A 34 -11.71 -22.56 0.29
CA PHE A 34 -11.61 -22.68 1.74
C PHE A 34 -12.90 -22.27 2.49
N PHE A 35 -13.72 -21.37 1.92
CA PHE A 35 -15.03 -21.06 2.47
C PHE A 35 -16.02 -22.20 2.21
N SER A 36 -16.05 -22.72 0.99
CA SER A 36 -16.89 -23.88 0.61
C SER A 36 -16.55 -25.12 1.45
N PHE A 37 -15.25 -25.38 1.63
CA PHE A 37 -14.74 -26.45 2.48
C PHE A 37 -15.19 -26.28 3.93
N GLY A 38 -14.95 -25.09 4.52
CA GLY A 38 -15.36 -24.80 5.89
C GLY A 38 -16.85 -25.01 6.12
N LYS A 39 -17.69 -24.44 5.26
CA LYS A 39 -19.15 -24.58 5.35
C LYS A 39 -19.62 -26.03 5.21
N SER A 40 -18.98 -26.82 4.34
CA SER A 40 -19.30 -28.23 4.17
C SER A 40 -18.98 -29.04 5.45
N VAL A 41 -17.83 -28.78 6.06
CA VAL A 41 -17.42 -29.44 7.32
C VAL A 41 -18.31 -29.00 8.50
N HIS A 42 -18.59 -27.70 8.64
CA HIS A 42 -19.50 -27.20 9.70
C HIS A 42 -20.89 -27.83 9.58
N SER A 43 -21.41 -27.97 8.36
CA SER A 43 -22.72 -28.59 8.15
C SER A 43 -22.80 -30.06 8.63
N ALA A 44 -21.68 -30.77 8.63
CA ALA A 44 -21.59 -32.13 9.15
C ALA A 44 -21.55 -32.15 10.70
N LEU A 45 -20.81 -31.21 11.30
CA LEU A 45 -20.74 -31.06 12.75
C LEU A 45 -22.05 -30.51 13.34
N GLU A 46 -22.73 -29.61 12.63
CA GLU A 46 -24.08 -29.15 12.93
C GLU A 46 -25.04 -30.35 12.98
N PHE A 47 -24.96 -31.26 12.01
CA PHE A 47 -25.78 -32.48 12.02
C PHE A 47 -25.44 -33.41 13.20
N LEU A 48 -24.15 -33.60 13.49
CA LEU A 48 -23.70 -34.41 14.63
C LEU A 48 -24.22 -33.88 15.97
N TYR A 49 -24.14 -32.57 16.18
CA TYR A 49 -24.51 -31.92 17.45
C TYR A 49 -25.93 -31.35 17.48
N GLY A 50 -26.67 -31.42 16.38
CA GLY A 50 -28.07 -30.98 16.29
C GLY A 50 -29.06 -31.87 17.06
N VAL A 51 -28.64 -33.06 17.51
CA VAL A 51 -29.49 -33.95 18.31
C VAL A 51 -29.63 -33.48 19.75
N LYS A 52 -30.84 -33.59 20.30
CA LYS A 52 -31.15 -33.16 21.68
C LYS A 52 -30.98 -34.27 22.73
N LEU A 53 -30.94 -35.53 22.30
CA LEU A 53 -30.81 -36.70 23.17
C LEU A 53 -29.79 -37.69 22.58
N PRO A 54 -29.05 -38.42 23.42
CA PRO A 54 -28.24 -39.55 22.96
C PRO A 54 -29.11 -40.69 22.37
N PRO A 55 -28.53 -41.56 21.52
CA PRO A 55 -27.14 -41.53 21.05
C PRO A 55 -26.90 -40.46 19.97
N PRO A 56 -25.66 -40.00 19.78
CA PRO A 56 -25.31 -39.15 18.64
C PRO A 56 -25.49 -39.90 17.30
N PRO A 57 -25.67 -39.18 16.17
CA PRO A 57 -25.63 -39.77 14.83
C PRO A 57 -24.36 -40.60 14.62
N SER A 58 -24.47 -41.69 13.86
CA SER A 58 -23.31 -42.53 13.54
C SER A 58 -22.33 -41.81 12.62
N LEU A 59 -21.06 -42.22 12.63
CA LEU A 59 -20.04 -41.67 11.75
C LEU A 59 -20.46 -41.72 10.27
N ASP A 60 -21.07 -42.82 9.83
CA ASP A 60 -21.53 -42.95 8.44
C ASP A 60 -22.65 -41.96 8.10
N GLN A 61 -23.56 -41.68 9.02
CA GLN A 61 -24.59 -40.65 8.84
C GLN A 61 -23.96 -39.25 8.73
N VAL A 62 -22.98 -38.94 9.58
CA VAL A 62 -22.27 -37.64 9.53
C VAL A 62 -21.53 -37.46 8.21
N LEU A 63 -20.82 -38.49 7.74
CA LEU A 63 -20.11 -38.48 6.47
C LEU A 63 -21.05 -38.41 5.26
N ASP A 64 -22.22 -39.06 5.33
CA ASP A 64 -23.25 -38.94 4.30
C ASP A 64 -23.78 -37.51 4.19
N VAL A 65 -24.06 -36.85 5.32
CA VAL A 65 -24.46 -35.43 5.33
C VAL A 65 -23.36 -34.54 4.79
N TYR A 66 -22.10 -34.77 5.16
CA TYR A 66 -20.96 -34.04 4.62
C TYR A 66 -20.88 -34.12 3.09
N ARG A 67 -20.99 -35.34 2.52
CA ARG A 67 -21.00 -35.53 1.06
C ARG A 67 -22.19 -34.87 0.38
N LYS A 68 -23.38 -34.99 0.97
CA LYS A 68 -24.62 -34.40 0.42
C LYS A 68 -24.62 -32.87 0.45
N LYS A 69 -23.99 -32.27 1.46
CA LYS A 69 -23.86 -30.81 1.62
C LYS A 69 -22.53 -30.26 1.09
N TRP A 70 -21.76 -31.06 0.36
CA TRP A 70 -20.50 -30.64 -0.24
C TRP A 70 -20.74 -29.50 -1.23
N LEU A 71 -19.97 -28.41 -1.07
CA LEU A 71 -19.99 -27.24 -1.93
C LEU A 71 -18.81 -27.30 -2.92
N PRO A 72 -19.03 -27.54 -4.22
CA PRO A 72 -17.96 -27.71 -5.20
C PRO A 72 -17.37 -26.40 -5.72
N GLU A 73 -17.79 -25.24 -5.22
CA GLU A 73 -17.37 -23.93 -5.73
C GLU A 73 -16.00 -23.48 -5.20
N GLY A 74 -15.22 -22.81 -6.07
CA GLY A 74 -13.97 -22.13 -5.70
C GLY A 74 -12.72 -23.02 -5.67
N TYR A 75 -12.86 -24.30 -6.02
CA TYR A 75 -11.73 -25.21 -6.28
C TYR A 75 -11.16 -24.96 -7.67
N LYS A 76 -9.83 -25.05 -7.78
CA LYS A 76 -9.13 -24.78 -9.04
C LYS A 76 -9.47 -25.81 -10.13
N ASP A 77 -9.59 -27.07 -9.74
CA ASP A 77 -9.84 -28.20 -10.62
C ASP A 77 -10.50 -29.36 -9.84
N LYS A 78 -10.96 -30.39 -10.57
CA LYS A 78 -11.64 -31.56 -9.99
C LYS A 78 -10.73 -32.41 -9.12
N ASP A 79 -9.42 -32.43 -9.37
CA ASP A 79 -8.47 -33.16 -8.55
C ASP A 79 -8.30 -32.51 -7.18
N MET A 80 -8.21 -31.17 -7.14
CA MET A 80 -8.18 -30.40 -5.91
C MET A 80 -9.49 -30.58 -5.13
N GLU A 81 -10.64 -30.48 -5.81
CA GLU A 81 -11.95 -30.73 -5.18
C GLU A 81 -11.99 -32.11 -4.52
N ALA A 82 -11.60 -33.17 -5.24
CA ALA A 82 -11.60 -34.54 -4.71
C ALA A 82 -10.64 -34.71 -3.52
N ARG A 83 -9.46 -34.07 -3.54
CA ARG A 83 -8.52 -34.08 -2.40
C ARG A 83 -9.11 -33.42 -1.16
N TYR A 84 -9.76 -32.28 -1.31
CA TYR A 84 -10.40 -31.59 -0.17
C TYR A 84 -11.64 -32.34 0.33
N LEU A 85 -12.41 -32.96 -0.56
CA LEU A 85 -13.52 -33.84 -0.17
C LEU A 85 -13.00 -34.95 0.76
N ALA A 86 -11.96 -35.67 0.33
CA ALA A 86 -11.32 -36.73 1.11
C ALA A 86 -10.69 -36.21 2.41
N GLU A 87 -10.08 -35.02 2.39
CA GLU A 87 -9.50 -34.38 3.57
C GLU A 87 -10.56 -34.04 4.63
N GLY A 88 -11.71 -33.50 4.23
CA GLY A 88 -12.80 -33.26 5.18
C GLY A 88 -13.37 -34.56 5.76
N GLU A 89 -13.44 -35.65 4.98
CA GLU A 89 -13.79 -36.97 5.54
C GLU A 89 -12.78 -37.42 6.60
N ARG A 90 -11.47 -37.25 6.33
CA ARG A 90 -10.41 -37.58 7.28
C ARG A 90 -10.57 -36.77 8.58
N ILE A 91 -10.75 -35.46 8.47
CA ILE A 91 -10.96 -34.55 9.61
C ILE A 91 -12.18 -34.97 10.43
N ILE A 92 -13.31 -35.20 9.78
CA ILE A 92 -14.56 -35.62 10.46
C ILE A 92 -14.36 -36.95 11.18
N ARG A 93 -13.68 -37.93 10.56
CA ARG A 93 -13.38 -39.22 11.21
C ARG A 93 -12.51 -39.06 12.45
N GLU A 94 -11.47 -38.24 12.38
CA GLU A 94 -10.58 -37.99 13.51
C GLU A 94 -11.29 -37.28 14.65
N PHE A 95 -12.03 -36.22 14.35
CA PHE A 95 -12.86 -35.50 15.31
C PHE A 95 -13.88 -36.44 15.96
N TYR A 96 -14.60 -37.23 15.16
CA TYR A 96 -15.61 -38.17 15.65
C TYR A 96 -14.98 -39.17 16.62
N ARG A 97 -13.83 -39.75 16.26
CA ARG A 97 -13.12 -40.73 17.09
C ARG A 97 -12.74 -40.17 18.46
N THR A 98 -12.38 -38.89 18.56
CA THR A 98 -11.90 -38.29 19.82
C THR A 98 -13.01 -37.65 20.65
N GLU A 99 -14.00 -37.02 20.01
CA GLU A 99 -15.01 -36.21 20.69
C GLU A 99 -16.32 -36.98 20.96
N VAL A 100 -16.72 -37.90 20.09
CA VAL A 100 -18.00 -38.63 20.25
C VAL A 100 -18.02 -39.59 21.44
N PRO A 101 -16.91 -40.25 21.85
CA PRO A 101 -16.89 -41.00 23.11
C PRO A 101 -17.21 -40.15 24.34
N LYS A 102 -17.05 -38.82 24.25
CA LYS A 102 -17.34 -37.84 25.31
C LYS A 102 -18.62 -37.05 25.01
N PHE A 103 -19.43 -37.51 24.06
CA PHE A 103 -20.57 -36.77 23.55
C PHE A 103 -21.54 -36.38 24.67
N ARG A 104 -21.97 -35.12 24.62
CA ARG A 104 -23.11 -34.59 25.38
C ARG A 104 -23.92 -33.73 24.41
N PRO A 105 -25.27 -33.81 24.44
CA PRO A 105 -26.08 -32.89 23.67
C PRO A 105 -25.75 -31.44 24.07
N PRO A 106 -25.47 -30.55 23.11
CA PRO A 106 -25.20 -29.16 23.42
C PRO A 106 -26.49 -28.46 23.86
N LEU A 107 -26.34 -27.33 24.56
CA LEU A 107 -27.46 -26.44 24.83
C LEU A 107 -27.99 -25.87 23.50
N PHE A 108 -27.08 -25.36 22.68
CA PHE A 108 -27.36 -24.89 21.33
C PHE A 108 -26.27 -25.32 20.34
N CYS A 109 -26.67 -25.54 19.09
CA CYS A 109 -25.79 -25.74 17.95
C CYS A 109 -26.27 -24.80 16.83
N GLU A 110 -25.34 -24.14 16.15
CA GLU A 110 -25.61 -23.07 15.17
C GLU A 110 -26.56 -21.99 15.75
N TYR A 111 -26.25 -21.51 16.95
CA TYR A 111 -27.08 -20.52 17.65
C TYR A 111 -27.02 -19.17 16.95
N ASN A 112 -28.10 -18.80 16.27
CA ASN A 112 -28.28 -17.46 15.74
C ASN A 112 -28.63 -16.49 16.88
N PHE A 113 -27.82 -15.45 17.05
CA PHE A 113 -28.15 -14.34 17.95
C PHE A 113 -28.45 -13.07 17.17
N ARG A 114 -29.30 -12.23 17.78
CA ARG A 114 -29.60 -10.88 17.30
C ARG A 114 -29.81 -9.99 18.51
N LEU A 115 -29.00 -8.95 18.63
CA LEU A 115 -29.02 -8.06 19.78
C LEU A 115 -28.70 -6.62 19.35
N GLN A 116 -28.91 -5.68 20.26
CA GLN A 116 -28.61 -4.25 20.06
C GLN A 116 -27.42 -3.88 20.93
N ILE A 117 -26.35 -3.36 20.33
CA ILE A 117 -25.20 -2.81 21.06
C ILE A 117 -25.19 -1.31 20.80
N GLU A 118 -25.45 -0.50 21.83
CA GLU A 118 -25.51 0.97 21.70
C GLU A 118 -26.45 1.43 20.57
N GLY A 119 -27.60 0.76 20.42
CA GLY A 119 -28.59 1.03 19.35
C GLY A 119 -28.21 0.51 17.96
N VAL A 120 -27.08 -0.19 17.82
CA VAL A 120 -26.63 -0.81 16.58
C VAL A 120 -27.05 -2.27 16.55
N PRO A 121 -27.78 -2.73 15.51
CA PRO A 121 -28.15 -4.14 15.40
C PRO A 121 -26.91 -4.99 15.11
N VAL A 122 -26.69 -6.03 15.91
CA VAL A 122 -25.59 -6.99 15.77
C VAL A 122 -26.14 -8.42 15.69
N THR A 123 -25.54 -9.25 14.83
CA THR A 123 -25.97 -10.64 14.61
C THR A 123 -24.80 -11.56 14.29
N GLY A 124 -24.95 -12.85 14.56
CA GLY A 124 -23.97 -13.87 14.24
C GLY A 124 -24.49 -15.27 14.55
N TYR A 125 -23.64 -16.25 14.31
CA TYR A 125 -23.89 -17.66 14.59
C TYR A 125 -22.77 -18.18 15.49
N ILE A 126 -23.14 -18.87 16.57
CA ILE A 126 -22.20 -19.56 17.46
C ILE A 126 -22.32 -21.05 17.16
N ASP A 127 -21.23 -21.69 16.71
CA ASP A 127 -21.26 -23.07 16.21
C ASP A 127 -21.80 -24.04 17.26
N ARG A 128 -21.33 -23.93 18.52
CA ARG A 128 -21.78 -24.78 19.61
C ARG A 128 -21.67 -24.11 20.98
N ILE A 129 -22.70 -24.31 21.79
CA ILE A 129 -22.78 -23.87 23.19
C ILE A 129 -23.12 -25.08 24.04
N ASP A 130 -22.23 -25.47 24.94
CA ASP A 130 -22.45 -26.55 25.90
C ASP A 130 -22.82 -25.98 27.28
N LYS A 131 -23.74 -26.67 27.97
CA LYS A 131 -24.06 -26.37 29.37
C LYS A 131 -23.13 -27.14 30.29
N LEU A 132 -22.51 -26.46 31.24
CA LEU A 132 -21.64 -27.05 32.24
C LEU A 132 -22.42 -27.40 33.52
N PRO A 133 -21.91 -28.33 34.36
CA PRO A 133 -22.59 -28.75 35.60
C PRO A 133 -22.84 -27.62 36.61
N ASP A 134 -22.00 -26.58 36.61
CA ASP A 134 -22.13 -25.40 37.48
C ASP A 134 -23.16 -24.37 36.97
N GLY A 135 -23.83 -24.67 35.85
CA GLY A 135 -24.83 -23.80 35.23
C GLY A 135 -24.26 -22.78 34.24
N LYS A 136 -22.94 -22.63 34.15
CA LYS A 136 -22.27 -21.79 33.15
C LYS A 136 -22.24 -22.47 31.78
N ILE A 137 -21.75 -21.76 30.78
CA ILE A 137 -21.61 -22.30 29.42
C ILE A 137 -20.16 -22.42 28.96
N HIS A 138 -19.95 -23.32 28.02
CA HIS A 138 -18.73 -23.43 27.23
C HIS A 138 -19.06 -23.13 25.76
N ILE A 139 -18.39 -22.14 25.19
CA ILE A 139 -18.61 -21.71 23.79
C ILE A 139 -17.51 -22.31 22.92
N ILE A 140 -17.89 -22.95 21.82
CA ILE A 140 -16.96 -23.57 20.87
C ILE A 140 -17.22 -22.97 19.48
N ASP A 141 -16.14 -22.57 18.81
CA ASP A 141 -16.11 -22.17 17.41
C ASP A 141 -15.08 -23.04 16.66
N TYR A 142 -15.52 -23.65 15.57
CA TYR A 142 -14.76 -24.60 14.76
C TYR A 142 -14.00 -23.86 13.66
N LYS A 143 -12.72 -24.20 13.48
CA LYS A 143 -11.87 -23.62 12.43
C LYS A 143 -11.30 -24.71 11.52
N THR A 144 -11.52 -24.55 10.22
CA THR A 144 -11.00 -25.44 9.14
C THR A 144 -9.81 -24.87 8.39
N GLY A 145 -9.42 -23.62 8.69
CA GLY A 145 -8.32 -22.91 8.04
C GLY A 145 -6.93 -23.31 8.56
N LYS A 146 -5.95 -22.40 8.40
CA LYS A 146 -4.62 -22.58 8.99
C LYS A 146 -4.69 -22.52 10.52
N ALA A 147 -3.72 -23.14 11.19
CA ALA A 147 -3.51 -22.99 12.61
C ALA A 147 -3.36 -21.50 12.98
N PHE A 148 -3.91 -21.12 14.13
CA PHE A 148 -3.92 -19.74 14.63
C PHE A 148 -2.95 -19.57 15.80
N ASP A 149 -2.46 -18.35 15.99
CA ASP A 149 -1.59 -17.98 17.10
C ASP A 149 -2.34 -18.04 18.44
N LEU A 150 -1.75 -18.72 19.43
CA LEU A 150 -2.24 -18.82 20.79
C LEU A 150 -2.38 -17.43 21.46
N GLY A 151 -1.52 -16.48 21.11
CA GLY A 151 -1.57 -15.11 21.64
C GLY A 151 -2.90 -14.42 21.30
N ARG A 152 -3.41 -14.63 20.07
CA ARG A 152 -4.67 -14.07 19.58
C ARG A 152 -5.89 -14.52 20.38
N MET A 153 -5.86 -15.72 20.95
CA MET A 153 -7.00 -16.28 21.69
C MET A 153 -7.26 -15.57 23.02
N LYS A 154 -6.28 -14.91 23.62
CA LYS A 154 -6.49 -14.20 24.90
C LYS A 154 -7.47 -13.04 24.79
N SER A 155 -7.63 -12.48 23.59
CA SER A 155 -8.49 -11.33 23.31
C SER A 155 -9.11 -11.44 21.92
N ASP A 156 -9.60 -12.63 21.55
CA ASP A 156 -10.18 -12.83 20.22
C ASP A 156 -11.53 -12.08 20.11
N PRO A 157 -11.66 -11.11 19.19
CA PRO A 157 -12.87 -10.29 19.14
C PRO A 157 -14.12 -11.02 18.63
N GLN A 158 -13.99 -12.22 18.05
CA GLN A 158 -15.13 -13.07 17.66
C GLN A 158 -15.69 -13.76 18.90
N LEU A 159 -14.81 -14.42 19.66
CA LEU A 159 -15.19 -15.08 20.91
C LEU A 159 -15.71 -14.09 21.95
N ALA A 160 -15.14 -12.88 22.01
CA ALA A 160 -15.61 -11.81 22.90
C ALA A 160 -17.04 -11.40 22.56
N LEU A 161 -17.36 -11.26 21.26
CA LEU A 161 -18.72 -10.99 20.81
C LEU A 161 -19.66 -12.16 21.13
N TYR A 162 -19.21 -13.41 21.03
CA TYR A 162 -20.03 -14.58 21.34
C TYR A 162 -20.33 -14.69 22.83
N GLN A 163 -19.33 -14.47 23.69
CA GLN A 163 -19.52 -14.39 25.14
C GLN A 163 -20.51 -13.28 25.49
N TYR A 164 -20.33 -12.08 24.92
CA TYR A 164 -21.26 -10.97 25.08
C TYR A 164 -22.68 -11.36 24.65
N ALA A 165 -22.83 -11.96 23.46
CA ALA A 165 -24.12 -12.36 22.93
C ALA A 165 -24.84 -13.40 23.78
N CYS A 166 -24.12 -14.39 24.31
CA CYS A 166 -24.68 -15.39 25.21
C CYS A 166 -25.15 -14.76 26.53
N ARG A 167 -24.38 -13.85 27.11
CA ARG A 167 -24.80 -13.19 28.35
C ARG A 167 -26.03 -12.31 28.12
N GLU A 168 -26.02 -11.47 27.10
CA GLU A 168 -27.15 -10.56 26.83
C GLU A 168 -28.41 -11.29 26.36
N SER A 169 -28.27 -12.34 25.53
CA SER A 169 -29.42 -13.01 24.92
C SER A 169 -29.94 -14.19 25.73
N LEU A 170 -29.08 -14.87 26.49
CA LEU A 170 -29.42 -16.09 27.24
C LEU A 170 -29.33 -15.91 28.76
N GLY A 171 -28.72 -14.82 29.26
CA GLY A 171 -28.45 -14.64 30.69
C GLY A 171 -27.44 -15.63 31.25
N LEU A 172 -26.55 -16.17 30.39
CA LEU A 172 -25.59 -17.22 30.75
C LEU A 172 -24.15 -16.73 30.66
N GLU A 173 -23.40 -16.93 31.75
CA GLU A 173 -21.98 -16.62 31.83
C GLU A 173 -21.12 -17.73 31.20
N ALA A 174 -20.13 -17.34 30.39
CA ALA A 174 -19.17 -18.27 29.82
C ALA A 174 -18.07 -18.61 30.84
N ALA A 175 -17.93 -19.89 31.18
CA ALA A 175 -16.80 -20.36 31.98
C ALA A 175 -15.53 -20.49 31.12
N SER A 176 -15.69 -20.86 29.86
CA SER A 176 -14.58 -21.08 28.93
C SER A 176 -15.01 -20.94 27.48
N LEU A 177 -14.04 -20.64 26.64
CA LEU A 177 -14.19 -20.41 25.20
C LEU A 177 -13.17 -21.26 24.45
N THR A 178 -13.58 -21.89 23.36
CA THR A 178 -12.70 -22.72 22.54
C THR A 178 -12.76 -22.35 21.06
N LEU A 179 -11.57 -22.17 20.48
CA LEU A 179 -11.37 -22.32 19.05
C LEU A 179 -10.84 -23.73 18.81
N TYR A 180 -11.61 -24.53 18.09
CA TYR A 180 -11.25 -25.91 17.78
C TYR A 180 -10.67 -25.98 16.37
N HIS A 181 -9.36 -26.20 16.27
CA HIS A 181 -8.70 -26.35 14.98
C HIS A 181 -8.91 -27.78 14.46
N LEU A 182 -9.87 -27.94 13.56
CA LEU A 182 -10.30 -29.24 13.04
C LEU A 182 -9.20 -29.99 12.26
N PRO A 183 -8.39 -29.35 11.38
CA PRO A 183 -7.38 -30.07 10.61
C PRO A 183 -6.31 -30.79 11.44
N SER A 184 -5.93 -30.20 12.59
CA SER A 184 -4.99 -30.83 13.54
C SER A 184 -5.69 -31.50 14.73
N ASN A 185 -7.03 -31.53 14.72
CA ASN A 185 -7.87 -32.03 15.79
C ASN A 185 -7.46 -31.50 17.19
N THR A 186 -7.21 -30.19 17.28
CA THR A 186 -6.64 -29.56 18.48
C THR A 186 -7.60 -28.50 19.04
N PRO A 187 -8.14 -28.70 20.26
CA PRO A 187 -8.87 -27.66 20.97
C PRO A 187 -7.89 -26.69 21.62
N PHE A 188 -8.15 -25.40 21.46
CA PHE A 188 -7.50 -24.34 22.24
C PHE A 188 -8.56 -23.74 23.14
N THR A 189 -8.34 -23.74 24.45
CA THR A 189 -9.34 -23.30 25.43
C THR A 189 -8.76 -22.22 26.31
N VAL A 190 -9.52 -21.13 26.47
CA VAL A 190 -9.27 -20.09 27.48
C VAL A 190 -10.45 -20.02 28.45
N GLY A 191 -10.23 -19.44 29.62
CA GLY A 191 -11.32 -19.05 30.50
C GLY A 191 -12.20 -17.99 29.83
N GLY A 192 -13.41 -17.79 30.34
CA GLY A 192 -14.24 -16.65 29.95
C GLY A 192 -13.46 -15.35 30.11
N TYR A 193 -13.61 -14.43 29.15
CA TYR A 193 -12.91 -13.15 29.19
C TYR A 193 -13.41 -12.32 30.37
N SER A 194 -12.45 -11.75 31.11
CA SER A 194 -12.66 -10.87 32.28
C SER A 194 -12.77 -9.40 31.86
N GLU A 195 -12.85 -8.50 32.86
CA GLU A 195 -13.03 -7.04 32.72
C GLU A 195 -12.40 -6.40 31.45
N GLY A 196 -13.17 -5.55 30.77
CA GLY A 196 -12.74 -4.77 29.60
C GLY A 196 -13.08 -5.35 28.23
N PHE A 197 -13.32 -6.67 28.10
CA PHE A 197 -13.77 -7.23 26.81
C PHE A 197 -15.12 -6.63 26.36
N GLU A 198 -15.97 -6.33 27.35
CA GLU A 198 -17.23 -5.59 27.27
C GLU A 198 -17.14 -4.38 26.36
N GLU A 199 -16.29 -3.49 26.86
CA GLU A 199 -15.97 -2.20 26.28
C GLU A 199 -15.34 -2.39 24.91
N GLY A 200 -14.38 -3.31 24.76
CA GLY A 200 -13.76 -3.60 23.46
C GLY A 200 -14.75 -4.06 22.37
N VAL A 201 -15.78 -4.85 22.73
CA VAL A 201 -16.85 -5.23 21.79
C VAL A 201 -17.70 -4.01 21.42
N ARG A 202 -18.12 -3.22 22.42
CA ARG A 202 -18.94 -2.01 22.22
C ARG A 202 -18.20 -0.96 21.37
N ASP A 203 -16.93 -0.72 21.67
CA ASP A 203 -16.08 0.25 20.98
C ASP A 203 -15.91 -0.09 19.51
N ARG A 204 -15.66 -1.36 19.18
CA ARG A 204 -15.56 -1.81 17.78
C ARG A 204 -16.87 -1.61 17.04
N VAL A 205 -18.00 -1.94 17.67
CA VAL A 205 -19.33 -1.75 17.07
C VAL A 205 -19.63 -0.27 16.87
N ALA A 206 -19.38 0.56 17.87
CA ALA A 206 -19.61 1.99 17.83
C ALA A 206 -18.70 2.68 16.79
N ALA A 207 -17.42 2.27 16.69
CA ALA A 207 -16.48 2.78 15.70
C ALA A 207 -16.97 2.51 14.26
N VAL A 208 -17.39 1.27 13.98
CA VAL A 208 -17.94 0.92 12.66
C VAL A 208 -19.26 1.66 12.41
N ALA A 209 -20.17 1.73 13.40
CA ALA A 209 -21.45 2.40 13.23
C ALA A 209 -21.31 3.91 12.96
N ARG A 210 -20.38 4.60 13.63
CA ARG A 210 -20.04 6.00 13.33
C ARG A 210 -19.56 6.14 11.90
N GLY A 211 -18.56 5.35 11.50
CA GLY A 211 -18.03 5.42 10.15
C GLY A 211 -19.06 5.12 9.05
N LEU A 212 -19.99 4.20 9.29
CA LEU A 212 -21.12 3.95 8.38
C LEU A 212 -22.10 5.12 8.31
N THR A 213 -22.33 5.81 9.43
CA THR A 213 -23.21 7.00 9.49
C THR A 213 -22.58 8.17 8.75
N ASP A 214 -21.28 8.35 8.91
CA ASP A 214 -20.50 9.42 8.28
C ASP A 214 -20.14 9.13 6.80
N GLN A 215 -20.52 7.96 6.29
CA GLN A 215 -20.16 7.46 4.95
C GLN A 215 -18.64 7.42 4.70
N ALA A 216 -17.86 7.15 5.75
CA ALA A 216 -16.40 7.04 5.69
C ALA A 216 -15.98 5.72 5.04
N PHE A 217 -15.83 5.73 3.71
CA PHE A 217 -15.48 4.55 2.90
C PHE A 217 -14.14 4.71 2.19
N GLU A 218 -13.21 5.41 2.81
CA GLU A 218 -11.87 5.59 2.29
C GLU A 218 -11.16 4.23 2.14
N PRO A 219 -10.39 4.03 1.06
CA PRO A 219 -9.52 2.89 0.97
C PRO A 219 -8.42 2.99 2.04
N ASP A 220 -8.13 1.86 2.68
CA ASP A 220 -6.97 1.68 3.54
C ASP A 220 -6.02 0.70 2.80
N PRO A 221 -5.14 1.20 1.91
CA PRO A 221 -4.25 0.35 1.13
C PRO A 221 -3.08 -0.15 1.98
N ASP A 222 -2.83 -1.46 1.91
CA ASP A 222 -1.64 -2.12 2.44
C ASP A 222 -1.27 -3.25 1.49
N ASP A 223 0.01 -3.34 1.12
CA ASP A 223 0.47 -4.21 0.03
C ASP A 223 0.10 -5.68 0.27
N ASP A 224 0.24 -6.15 1.52
CA ASP A 224 -0.02 -7.54 1.89
C ASP A 224 -1.51 -7.87 1.82
N LYS A 225 -2.39 -7.04 2.41
CA LYS A 225 -3.83 -7.28 2.38
C LYS A 225 -4.45 -6.98 1.00
N CYS A 226 -3.92 -5.99 0.28
CA CYS A 226 -4.41 -5.62 -1.05
C CYS A 226 -4.00 -6.62 -2.14
N ARG A 227 -2.88 -7.34 -1.98
CA ARG A 227 -2.47 -8.41 -2.92
C ARG A 227 -3.54 -9.47 -3.12
N TRP A 228 -4.30 -9.78 -2.06
CA TRP A 228 -5.34 -10.80 -2.07
C TRP A 228 -6.76 -10.22 -2.02
N CYS A 229 -6.92 -8.92 -2.31
CA CYS A 229 -8.22 -8.25 -2.29
C CYS A 229 -8.95 -8.43 -3.63
N ASP A 230 -10.16 -9.00 -3.58
CA ASP A 230 -11.00 -9.24 -4.76
C ASP A 230 -11.39 -7.95 -5.50
N TYR A 231 -11.35 -6.81 -4.80
CA TYR A 231 -11.71 -5.51 -5.35
C TYR A 231 -10.52 -4.67 -5.80
N ARG A 232 -9.28 -5.20 -5.76
CA ARG A 232 -8.09 -4.45 -6.21
C ARG A 232 -8.17 -4.13 -7.70
N LYS A 233 -8.40 -5.16 -8.51
CA LYS A 233 -8.36 -5.07 -9.98
C LYS A 233 -9.75 -4.75 -10.57
N PRO A 234 -9.80 -4.14 -11.77
CA PRO A 234 -11.05 -3.98 -12.49
C PRO A 234 -11.70 -5.31 -12.83
N ASN A 235 -13.03 -5.32 -12.88
CA ASN A 235 -13.82 -6.43 -13.40
C ASN A 235 -14.78 -5.90 -14.49
N PRO A 236 -14.38 -5.96 -15.77
CA PRO A 236 -15.17 -5.44 -16.89
C PRO A 236 -16.55 -6.10 -17.03
N ALA A 237 -16.69 -7.38 -16.63
CA ALA A 237 -17.95 -8.11 -16.76
C ALA A 237 -19.10 -7.48 -15.96
N ILE A 238 -18.76 -6.73 -14.90
CA ILE A 238 -19.71 -6.01 -14.05
C ILE A 238 -19.51 -4.48 -14.08
N GLY A 239 -18.70 -3.98 -15.02
CA GLY A 239 -18.36 -2.56 -15.12
C GLY A 239 -17.60 -2.00 -13.90
N PHE A 240 -16.98 -2.85 -13.08
CA PHE A 240 -16.24 -2.42 -11.90
C PHE A 240 -14.84 -1.92 -12.30
N LYS A 241 -14.53 -0.67 -11.96
CA LYS A 241 -13.30 0.03 -12.36
C LYS A 241 -12.07 -0.29 -11.49
N GLY A 242 -12.17 -1.18 -10.49
CA GLY A 242 -11.07 -1.49 -9.58
C GLY A 242 -10.99 -0.54 -8.38
N CYS A 243 -10.07 -0.84 -7.46
CA CYS A 243 -9.88 -0.05 -6.26
C CYS A 243 -9.16 1.28 -6.58
N PRO A 244 -9.73 2.45 -6.24
CA PRO A 244 -9.16 3.74 -6.60
C PRO A 244 -7.73 3.97 -6.08
N ALA A 245 -7.34 3.31 -4.98
CA ALA A 245 -5.96 3.36 -4.45
C ALA A 245 -4.91 2.75 -5.40
N TRP A 246 -5.34 1.96 -6.39
CA TRP A 246 -4.49 1.24 -7.33
C TRP A 246 -4.73 1.66 -8.79
N ARG A 247 -5.40 2.80 -9.02
CA ARG A 247 -5.83 3.24 -10.36
C ARG A 247 -4.70 3.26 -11.38
N ASP A 248 -3.51 3.69 -10.97
CA ASP A 248 -2.35 3.83 -11.85
C ASP A 248 -1.87 2.50 -12.45
N GLU A 249 -2.15 1.36 -11.78
CA GLU A 249 -1.76 0.03 -12.26
C GLU A 249 -2.55 -0.41 -13.49
N TYR A 250 -3.79 0.07 -13.65
CA TYR A 250 -4.73 -0.46 -14.64
C TYR A 250 -5.44 0.61 -15.46
N ALA A 251 -5.21 1.91 -15.22
CA ALA A 251 -5.67 2.96 -16.09
C ALA A 251 -5.03 2.81 -17.48
N SER A 252 -5.85 2.93 -18.53
CA SER A 252 -5.34 3.01 -19.90
C SER A 252 -4.45 4.25 -20.07
N PRO A 253 -3.52 4.30 -21.04
CA PRO A 253 -2.75 5.50 -21.33
C PRO A 253 -3.63 6.75 -21.58
N GLU A 254 -4.82 6.57 -22.17
CA GLU A 254 -5.79 7.65 -22.32
C GLU A 254 -6.44 8.07 -20.99
N GLU A 255 -6.81 7.12 -20.11
CA GLU A 255 -7.37 7.41 -18.77
C GLU A 255 -6.33 7.91 -17.77
N LYS A 256 -5.04 7.62 -17.98
CA LYS A 256 -3.92 8.20 -17.22
C LYS A 256 -3.80 9.70 -17.49
N CYS A 257 -4.10 10.14 -18.71
CA CYS A 257 -4.20 11.56 -19.05
C CYS A 257 -5.46 12.23 -18.47
N GLU A 258 -6.50 11.47 -18.16
CA GLU A 258 -7.77 11.97 -17.64
C GLU A 258 -8.19 11.26 -16.34
N THR A 259 -7.64 11.62 -15.17
CA THR A 259 -8.50 11.68 -13.97
C THR A 259 -8.09 12.73 -12.92
N ALA A 260 -9.05 13.64 -12.67
CA ALA A 260 -9.63 14.02 -11.38
C ALA A 260 -8.71 14.24 -10.17
N TYR A 261 -8.17 15.47 -10.03
CA TYR A 261 -8.24 16.37 -8.85
C TYR A 261 -7.22 17.50 -9.04
N GLY A 262 -7.38 18.34 -10.07
CA GLY A 262 -6.69 19.64 -10.18
C GLY A 262 -5.15 19.67 -10.22
N ASN A 263 -4.47 18.55 -10.03
CA ASN A 263 -3.02 18.44 -10.04
C ASN A 263 -2.59 17.70 -11.31
N VAL A 264 -1.77 18.37 -12.12
CA VAL A 264 -1.16 17.80 -13.32
C VAL A 264 -0.35 16.57 -12.91
N ASP A 265 -0.61 15.43 -13.55
CA ASP A 265 0.17 14.20 -13.38
C ASP A 265 1.67 14.51 -13.63
N ILE A 266 2.50 14.10 -12.68
CA ILE A 266 3.95 14.26 -12.75
C ILE A 266 4.53 13.64 -14.03
N THR A 267 3.91 12.58 -14.55
CA THR A 267 4.30 11.91 -15.80
C THR A 267 4.16 12.87 -16.99
N CYS A 268 3.03 13.58 -17.10
CA CYS A 268 2.82 14.59 -18.14
C CYS A 268 3.80 15.77 -18.00
N LEU A 269 4.16 16.15 -16.77
CA LEU A 269 5.16 17.19 -16.55
C LEU A 269 6.56 16.73 -16.95
N VAL A 270 6.92 15.48 -16.66
CA VAL A 270 8.20 14.88 -17.03
C VAL A 270 8.35 14.78 -18.54
N ASP A 271 7.31 14.31 -19.25
CA ASP A 271 7.33 14.21 -20.72
C ASP A 271 7.41 15.60 -21.37
N LYS A 272 6.59 16.56 -20.91
CA LYS A 272 6.62 17.95 -21.38
C LYS A 272 7.99 18.59 -21.11
N TYR A 273 8.60 18.32 -19.95
CA TYR A 273 9.95 18.78 -19.66
C TYR A 273 10.98 18.15 -20.61
N GLY A 274 10.88 16.84 -20.87
CA GLY A 274 11.74 16.13 -21.82
C GLY A 274 11.67 16.70 -23.23
N GLU A 275 10.46 16.93 -23.75
CA GLU A 275 10.23 17.53 -25.07
C GLU A 275 10.80 18.95 -25.17
N LEU A 276 10.54 19.79 -24.16
CA LEU A 276 11.08 21.16 -24.13
C LEU A 276 12.61 21.15 -24.03
N LYS A 277 13.19 20.21 -23.29
CA LYS A 277 14.64 20.07 -23.18
C LYS A 277 15.27 19.59 -24.48
N ALA A 278 14.62 18.67 -25.20
CA ALA A 278 15.06 18.24 -26.52
C ALA A 278 15.02 19.39 -27.53
N LYS A 279 13.94 20.20 -27.54
CA LYS A 279 13.84 21.42 -28.37
C LYS A 279 14.92 22.45 -28.02
N ALA A 280 15.16 22.68 -26.73
CA ALA A 280 16.22 23.60 -26.28
C ALA A 280 17.60 23.14 -26.75
N ARG A 281 17.89 21.82 -26.65
CA ARG A 281 19.16 21.25 -27.11
C ARG A 281 19.34 21.42 -28.63
N ALA A 282 18.30 21.15 -29.42
CA ALA A 282 18.36 21.34 -30.87
C ALA A 282 18.63 22.81 -31.24
N LEU A 283 17.97 23.77 -30.56
CA LEU A 283 18.23 25.20 -30.76
C LEU A 283 19.66 25.61 -30.33
N ASP A 284 20.19 25.03 -29.25
CA ASP A 284 21.57 25.29 -28.83
C ASP A 284 22.58 24.75 -29.85
N ASP A 285 22.32 23.57 -30.42
CA ASP A 285 23.14 22.97 -31.48
C ASP A 285 23.12 23.83 -32.77
N GLU A 286 21.96 24.40 -33.13
CA GLU A 286 21.84 25.36 -34.24
C GLU A 286 22.52 26.71 -33.94
N LEU A 287 22.48 27.16 -32.68
CA LEU A 287 23.06 28.44 -32.25
C LEU A 287 24.60 28.40 -32.22
N LYS A 288 25.18 27.23 -31.96
CA LYS A 288 26.64 27.04 -31.84
C LYS A 288 27.44 27.53 -33.08
N PRO A 289 27.17 27.08 -34.32
CA PRO A 289 27.91 27.56 -35.49
C PRO A 289 27.72 29.07 -35.74
N VAL A 290 26.55 29.62 -35.40
CA VAL A 290 26.29 31.06 -35.51
C VAL A 290 27.13 31.85 -34.50
N LYS A 291 27.26 31.36 -33.26
CA LYS A 291 28.15 31.95 -32.25
C LYS A 291 29.60 31.88 -32.69
N ASP A 292 30.07 30.73 -33.15
CA ASP A 292 31.46 30.53 -33.58
C ASP A 292 31.82 31.50 -34.72
N GLU A 293 30.90 31.69 -35.67
CA GLU A 293 31.07 32.64 -36.77
C GLU A 293 31.05 34.10 -36.32
N LEU A 294 30.17 34.47 -35.38
CA LEU A 294 30.17 35.81 -34.76
C LEU A 294 31.47 36.08 -34.02
N GLU A 295 31.99 35.12 -33.24
CA GLU A 295 33.27 35.27 -32.55
C GLU A 295 34.43 35.44 -33.54
N ARG A 296 34.44 34.64 -34.60
CA ARG A 296 35.43 34.76 -35.69
C ARG A 296 35.38 36.15 -36.32
N TYR A 297 34.18 36.64 -36.66
CA TYR A 297 33.99 37.94 -37.30
C TYR A 297 34.40 39.10 -36.38
N PHE A 298 33.97 39.08 -35.11
CA PHE A 298 34.33 40.11 -34.13
C PHE A 298 35.84 40.13 -33.88
N ARG A 299 36.51 38.98 -33.89
CA ARG A 299 37.96 38.87 -33.78
C ARG A 299 38.67 39.48 -35.00
N GLU A 300 38.24 39.14 -36.21
CA GLU A 300 38.86 39.65 -37.45
C GLU A 300 38.69 41.16 -37.63
N LYS A 301 37.56 41.71 -37.19
CA LYS A 301 37.24 43.15 -37.34
C LYS A 301 37.54 44.00 -36.11
N GLY A 302 37.91 43.38 -34.99
CA GLY A 302 38.15 44.09 -33.72
C GLY A 302 36.89 44.70 -33.09
N TYR A 303 35.71 44.16 -33.40
CA TYR A 303 34.45 44.69 -32.88
C TYR A 303 34.17 44.17 -31.46
N ARG A 304 33.56 45.02 -30.63
CA ARG A 304 32.99 44.64 -29.32
C ARG A 304 31.47 44.55 -29.34
N LYS A 305 30.86 45.09 -30.41
CA LYS A 305 29.41 45.22 -30.57
C LYS A 305 29.06 45.28 -32.06
N ALA A 306 27.97 44.64 -32.45
CA ALA A 306 27.39 44.75 -33.78
C ALA A 306 25.85 44.73 -33.71
N ASP A 307 25.23 45.49 -34.62
CA ASP A 307 23.78 45.59 -34.72
C ASP A 307 23.32 44.88 -35.99
N GLY A 308 22.35 43.98 -35.84
CA GLY A 308 21.53 43.47 -36.94
C GLY A 308 20.26 44.31 -37.11
N THR A 309 19.34 43.84 -37.95
CA THR A 309 18.07 44.56 -38.22
C THR A 309 17.07 44.53 -37.06
N ARG A 310 17.23 43.58 -36.13
CA ARG A 310 16.31 43.35 -35.00
C ARG A 310 17.01 43.16 -33.65
N PHE A 311 18.29 42.79 -33.66
CA PHE A 311 19.03 42.40 -32.47
C PHE A 311 20.43 42.98 -32.52
N ARG A 312 20.95 43.29 -31.34
CA ARG A 312 22.30 43.76 -31.11
C ARG A 312 23.07 42.70 -30.33
N VAL A 313 24.27 42.40 -30.80
CA VAL A 313 25.18 41.45 -30.18
C VAL A 313 26.40 42.18 -29.62
N THR A 314 26.75 41.88 -28.38
CA THR A 314 27.99 42.35 -27.74
C THR A 314 28.88 41.15 -27.40
N CYS A 315 30.16 41.26 -27.71
CA CYS A 315 31.15 40.26 -27.36
C CYS A 315 32.14 40.85 -26.35
N ASP A 316 32.05 40.39 -25.12
CA ASP A 316 33.02 40.72 -24.08
C ASP A 316 34.13 39.66 -24.08
N SER A 317 35.38 40.09 -24.15
CA SER A 317 36.53 39.20 -23.99
C SER A 317 37.18 39.45 -22.63
N LYS A 318 37.40 38.39 -21.86
CA LYS A 318 38.20 38.45 -20.63
C LYS A 318 39.33 37.44 -20.72
N GLU A 319 40.53 37.89 -20.40
CA GLU A 319 41.64 36.96 -20.13
C GLU A 319 41.31 36.19 -18.86
N LYS A 320 41.48 34.88 -18.92
CA LYS A 320 41.31 33.94 -17.83
C LYS A 320 42.52 33.02 -17.82
N TRP A 321 42.97 32.63 -16.63
CA TRP A 321 43.98 31.59 -16.52
C TRP A 321 43.31 30.22 -16.69
N ASP A 322 43.88 29.41 -17.57
CA ASP A 322 43.52 28.01 -17.77
C ASP A 322 44.69 27.14 -17.30
N PHE A 323 44.40 26.22 -16.39
CA PHE A 323 45.37 25.32 -15.79
C PHE A 323 45.17 23.88 -16.26
N GLY A 324 44.21 23.61 -17.15
CA GLY A 324 43.90 22.28 -17.67
C GLY A 324 43.59 21.27 -16.54
N GLU A 325 44.15 20.07 -16.64
CA GLU A 325 44.02 19.01 -15.61
C GLU A 325 45.09 19.10 -14.51
N LYS A 326 45.87 20.19 -14.43
CA LYS A 326 46.98 20.34 -13.49
C LYS A 326 46.54 20.79 -12.08
N ASP A 327 45.28 20.59 -11.72
CA ASP A 327 44.70 20.99 -10.43
C ASP A 327 45.50 20.41 -9.24
N GLY A 328 46.05 19.21 -9.37
CA GLY A 328 46.88 18.58 -8.34
C GLY A 328 48.23 19.27 -8.11
N GLU A 329 48.88 19.74 -9.17
CA GLU A 329 50.16 20.45 -9.09
C GLU A 329 49.98 21.87 -8.55
N VAL A 330 48.90 22.54 -8.97
CA VAL A 330 48.49 23.84 -8.43
C VAL A 330 48.20 23.72 -6.94
N LYS A 331 47.51 22.65 -6.52
CA LYS A 331 47.21 22.40 -5.11
C LYS A 331 48.48 22.23 -4.27
N ARG A 332 49.47 21.49 -4.77
CA ARG A 332 50.75 21.28 -4.08
C ARG A 332 51.51 22.60 -3.86
N ILE A 333 51.58 23.46 -4.87
CA ILE A 333 52.23 24.78 -4.76
C ILE A 333 51.52 25.65 -3.71
N LEU A 334 50.18 25.62 -3.68
CA LEU A 334 49.40 26.37 -2.68
C LEU A 334 49.53 25.79 -1.27
N GLU A 335 49.71 24.47 -1.12
CA GLU A 335 49.97 23.80 0.16
C GLU A 335 51.35 24.16 0.72
N GLU A 336 52.40 24.07 -0.10
CA GLU A 336 53.78 24.41 0.28
C GLU A 336 53.91 25.89 0.68
N ALA A 337 53.11 26.77 0.06
CA ALA A 337 53.03 28.18 0.39
C ALA A 337 52.10 28.52 1.57
N GLY A 338 51.38 27.54 2.15
CA GLY A 338 50.40 27.76 3.21
C GLY A 338 49.18 28.59 2.80
N LEU A 339 48.86 28.64 1.51
CA LEU A 339 47.78 29.46 0.93
C LEU A 339 46.50 28.68 0.62
N LEU A 340 46.48 27.36 0.87
CA LEU A 340 45.34 26.50 0.57
C LEU A 340 44.05 26.96 1.27
N GLU A 341 44.15 27.41 2.53
CA GLU A 341 42.99 27.88 3.32
C GLU A 341 42.41 29.21 2.82
N LYS A 342 43.18 29.98 2.03
CA LYS A 342 42.71 31.26 1.45
C LYS A 342 41.93 31.09 0.15
N VAL A 343 41.85 29.87 -0.38
CA VAL A 343 41.19 29.57 -1.66
C VAL A 343 40.12 28.51 -1.45
N SER A 344 38.83 28.90 -1.54
CA SER A 344 37.67 28.04 -1.24
C SER A 344 37.56 26.79 -2.12
N SER A 345 38.20 26.80 -3.30
CA SER A 345 38.39 25.66 -4.21
C SER A 345 39.46 26.03 -5.23
N VAL A 346 40.15 25.06 -5.83
CA VAL A 346 41.09 25.26 -6.96
C VAL A 346 40.29 25.57 -8.25
N SER A 347 39.34 26.49 -8.16
CA SER A 347 38.59 26.96 -9.32
C SER A 347 39.37 28.05 -10.03
N ALA A 348 39.30 28.07 -11.35
CA ALA A 348 40.00 29.06 -12.17
C ALA A 348 39.66 30.53 -11.80
N ALA A 349 38.48 30.79 -11.21
CA ALA A 349 38.11 32.12 -10.73
C ALA A 349 38.88 32.52 -9.44
N ALA A 350 39.11 31.57 -8.54
CA ALA A 350 39.82 31.81 -7.28
C ALA A 350 41.33 32.00 -7.52
N LEU A 351 41.92 31.16 -8.38
CA LEU A 351 43.31 31.29 -8.83
C LEU A 351 43.56 32.61 -9.56
N GLN A 352 42.62 33.04 -10.40
CA GLN A 352 42.72 34.32 -11.10
C GLN A 352 42.67 35.52 -10.15
N LYS A 353 41.96 35.41 -9.01
CA LYS A 353 41.95 36.44 -7.97
C LYS A 353 43.27 36.45 -7.19
N LEU A 354 43.81 35.28 -6.88
CA LEU A 354 45.08 35.11 -6.17
C LEU A 354 46.26 35.66 -6.97
N LEU A 355 46.35 35.36 -8.28
CA LEU A 355 47.41 35.89 -9.15
C LEU A 355 47.35 37.41 -9.34
N LYS A 356 46.18 38.03 -9.13
CA LYS A 356 46.00 39.49 -9.14
C LYS A 356 46.34 40.16 -7.80
N ASP A 357 46.47 39.39 -6.72
CA ASP A 357 46.82 39.91 -5.41
C ASP A 357 48.30 40.29 -5.38
N ARG A 358 48.58 41.57 -5.11
CA ARG A 358 49.94 42.10 -5.06
C ARG A 358 50.75 41.57 -3.88
N ALA A 359 50.08 41.09 -2.83
CA ALA A 359 50.72 40.53 -1.63
C ALA A 359 51.16 39.05 -1.80
N LEU A 360 50.87 38.43 -2.95
CA LEU A 360 51.32 37.07 -3.24
C LEU A 360 52.84 37.03 -3.37
N ASP A 361 53.44 36.05 -2.69
CA ASP A 361 54.87 35.77 -2.77
C ASP A 361 55.32 35.59 -4.23
N ARG A 362 56.50 36.13 -4.54
CA ARG A 362 56.98 36.21 -5.93
C ARG A 362 57.28 34.82 -6.49
N ASP A 363 57.87 33.94 -5.70
CA ASP A 363 58.27 32.60 -6.14
C ASP A 363 57.03 31.73 -6.36
N VAL A 364 56.01 31.90 -5.50
CA VAL A 364 54.70 31.25 -5.65
C VAL A 364 53.95 31.77 -6.88
N ARG A 365 54.00 33.07 -7.17
CA ARG A 365 53.40 33.64 -8.38
C ARG A 365 54.06 33.08 -9.63
N GLU A 366 55.39 33.11 -9.71
CA GLU A 366 56.13 32.59 -10.88
C GLU A 366 55.88 31.09 -11.09
N ALA A 367 55.79 30.30 -10.01
CA ALA A 367 55.47 28.87 -10.08
C ALA A 367 54.04 28.63 -10.61
N LEU A 368 53.03 29.37 -10.14
CA LEU A 368 51.66 29.26 -10.63
C LEU A 368 51.52 29.73 -12.09
N GLU A 369 52.17 30.84 -12.46
CA GLU A 369 52.16 31.35 -13.83
C GLU A 369 52.87 30.39 -14.81
N SER A 370 53.82 29.57 -14.34
CA SER A 370 54.48 28.54 -15.17
C SER A 370 53.59 27.34 -15.49
N LEU A 371 52.54 27.10 -14.69
CA LEU A 371 51.66 25.94 -14.85
C LEU A 371 50.44 26.21 -15.75
N GLY A 372 49.96 27.46 -15.75
CA GLY A 372 48.78 27.87 -16.50
C GLY A 372 49.09 28.68 -17.75
N GLU A 373 48.12 28.78 -18.64
CA GLU A 373 48.16 29.66 -19.80
C GLU A 373 47.03 30.69 -19.73
N LYS A 374 47.25 31.89 -20.26
CA LYS A 374 46.18 32.89 -20.37
C LYS A 374 45.34 32.59 -21.61
N THR A 375 44.12 32.12 -21.39
CA THR A 375 43.12 31.95 -22.45
C THR A 375 42.16 33.14 -22.48
N VAL A 376 41.73 33.54 -23.68
CA VAL A 376 40.72 34.59 -23.83
C VAL A 376 39.35 33.94 -23.91
N VAL A 377 38.57 34.07 -22.85
CA VAL A 377 37.17 33.64 -22.84
C VAL A 377 36.33 34.77 -23.41
N ARG A 378 35.57 34.47 -24.46
CA ARG A 378 34.59 35.39 -25.05
C ARG A 378 33.20 35.06 -24.52
N THR A 379 32.41 36.09 -24.27
CA THR A 379 31.02 35.98 -23.86
C THR A 379 30.18 36.82 -24.79
N ILE A 380 29.36 36.13 -25.59
CA ILE A 380 28.38 36.75 -26.47
C ILE A 380 27.08 36.99 -25.68
N ARG A 381 26.60 38.23 -25.70
CA ARG A 381 25.27 38.61 -25.21
C ARG A 381 24.48 39.26 -26.33
N TYR A 382 23.15 39.15 -26.27
CA TYR A 382 22.27 39.80 -27.23
C TYR A 382 21.21 40.65 -26.52
N SER A 383 20.68 41.63 -27.24
CA SER A 383 19.55 42.47 -26.83
C SER A 383 18.68 42.74 -28.06
N ALA A 384 17.36 42.85 -27.86
CA ALA A 384 16.48 43.34 -28.92
C ALA A 384 16.76 44.83 -29.17
N LEU A 385 16.66 45.25 -30.44
CA LEU A 385 16.64 46.66 -30.79
C LEU A 385 15.18 47.08 -30.81
N ASP A 386 14.79 47.98 -29.92
CA ASP A 386 13.44 48.54 -29.90
C ASP A 386 13.15 49.20 -31.24
N LYS A 387 12.08 48.76 -31.92
CA LYS A 387 11.48 49.55 -32.99
C LYS A 387 10.66 50.63 -32.32
N GLU A 388 11.13 51.87 -32.30
CA GLU A 388 10.20 52.99 -32.22
C GLU A 388 9.26 52.92 -33.43
N PRO A 389 7.94 53.09 -33.25
CA PRO A 389 7.06 53.32 -34.37
C PRO A 389 7.37 54.69 -34.94
N GLY A 390 7.98 54.73 -36.12
CA GLY A 390 8.11 55.97 -36.90
C GLY A 390 6.73 56.46 -37.31
N ASN A 391 6.17 57.36 -36.50
CA ASN A 391 5.19 58.36 -36.92
C ASN A 391 5.96 59.60 -37.42
N GLY A 392 5.54 60.14 -38.56
CA GLY A 392 6.03 61.39 -39.17
C GLY A 392 6.46 61.15 -40.62
N ASP A 393 5.88 61.76 -41.65
CA ASP A 393 4.83 62.77 -41.82
C ASP A 393 4.00 62.44 -43.07
#